data_AF-A0AAU9XKW5-F1
#
_entry.id   AF-A0AAU9XKW5-F1
#
_cell.length_a   1.000
_cell.length_b   1.000
_cell.length_c   1.000
_cell.angle_alpha   90.00
_cell.angle_beta   90.00
_cell.angle_gamma   90.00
#
_symmetry.space_group_name_H-M   'P 1'
#
loop_
_entity.id
_entity.type
_entity.pdbx_description
1 polymer ?
#
loop_
_entity_poly.entity_id
_entity_poly.type
_entity_poly.pdbx_seq_one_letter_code
_entity_poly.pdbx_strand_id
1 'polypeptide(L)'
;MTVISILNEKNGGNQNVVRLRIDGEGNIYFSSGSDGTSLSNVFATSSPKNEMVFLCVRIQSNQSSYIEAIVNADFGSKKTSDGVKYENVQWTQVIVGQNQNSDGTIANDTPFYGRISNLNIWFNLPDHEITNWFRGQKYTTPNILKWPQLGSSKRFGDVHFVKVTSAERQWHDVLDAEVLVKDSLNVVANKTVESGSGVVIEVERQSPPVSCNNTIDSATVDGVLISVSGSWKRIKYKQTFMETQKCFAIFGSVPTWASGIFNPGVSDFDLNLDELWKEEYLGPNGNHFDGVNALCGDEHFWMVNQPNTPVAGVSLRRKSGGLTAGISTFGKCGMFKFKISDIRVLE
;
A
#
# COMPACT_ATOMS: atom_id res chain seq x y z
N MET A 1 9.99 -19.62 -0.21
CA MET A 1 9.06 -18.66 -0.83
C MET A 1 8.10 -19.41 -1.74
N THR A 2 6.82 -19.45 -1.37
CA THR A 2 5.70 -19.85 -2.25
C THR A 2 4.88 -18.60 -2.53
N VAL A 3 4.66 -18.28 -3.81
CA VAL A 3 3.86 -17.10 -4.18
C VAL A 3 2.40 -17.49 -4.25
N ILE A 4 2.09 -18.63 -4.85
CA ILE A 4 0.72 -19.15 -4.97
C ILE A 4 0.71 -20.65 -4.69
N SER A 5 -0.21 -21.09 -3.86
CA SER A 5 -0.54 -22.49 -3.59
C SER A 5 -2.04 -22.70 -3.85
N ILE A 6 -2.40 -23.64 -4.72
CA ILE A 6 -3.77 -23.93 -5.13
C ILE A 6 -4.09 -25.37 -4.73
N LEU A 7 -5.15 -25.56 -3.95
CA LEU A 7 -5.67 -26.87 -3.58
C LEU A 7 -6.73 -27.23 -4.60
N ASN A 8 -6.59 -28.43 -5.13
CA ASN A 8 -7.40 -28.97 -6.19
C ASN A 8 -8.07 -30.24 -5.70
N GLU A 9 -9.36 -30.38 -5.98
CA GLU A 9 -10.11 -31.60 -5.67
C GLU A 9 -10.44 -32.36 -6.96
N LYS A 10 -10.07 -33.64 -6.99
CA LYS A 10 -10.43 -34.58 -8.06
C LYS A 10 -11.74 -35.29 -7.72
N ASN A 11 -12.44 -35.75 -8.77
CA ASN A 11 -13.59 -36.64 -8.61
C ASN A 11 -13.21 -37.85 -7.76
N GLY A 12 -13.88 -38.03 -6.61
CA GLY A 12 -13.58 -39.07 -5.63
C GLY A 12 -12.90 -38.58 -4.35
N GLY A 13 -12.73 -37.26 -4.16
CA GLY A 13 -12.23 -36.66 -2.90
C GLY A 13 -10.70 -36.63 -2.75
N ASN A 14 -9.96 -37.06 -3.77
CA ASN A 14 -8.50 -36.98 -3.77
C ASN A 14 -8.06 -35.53 -4.03
N GLN A 15 -7.34 -34.96 -3.07
CA GLN A 15 -6.84 -33.59 -3.13
C GLN A 15 -5.38 -33.55 -3.56
N ASN A 16 -5.03 -32.56 -4.38
CA ASN A 16 -3.66 -32.27 -4.80
C ASN A 16 -3.35 -30.78 -4.65
N VAL A 17 -2.09 -30.46 -4.39
CA VAL A 17 -1.64 -29.06 -4.29
C VAL A 17 -0.77 -28.70 -5.47
N VAL A 18 -1.15 -27.65 -6.17
CA VAL A 18 -0.36 -27.01 -7.21
C VAL A 18 0.34 -25.80 -6.63
N ARG A 19 1.66 -25.68 -6.81
CA ARG A 19 2.46 -24.59 -6.24
C ARG A 19 3.27 -23.89 -7.31
N LEU A 20 3.28 -22.57 -7.22
CA LEU A 20 4.24 -21.70 -7.89
C LEU A 20 5.09 -20.99 -6.84
N ARG A 21 6.40 -21.18 -6.94
CA ARG A 21 7.40 -20.59 -6.06
C ARG A 21 8.31 -19.69 -6.87
N ILE A 22 8.70 -18.57 -6.27
CA ILE A 22 9.75 -17.69 -6.79
C ILE A 22 10.78 -17.54 -5.69
N ASP A 23 12.04 -17.83 -5.97
CA ASP A 23 13.11 -17.61 -4.99
C ASP A 23 13.65 -16.17 -5.05
N GLY A 24 14.54 -15.84 -4.10
CA GLY A 24 15.17 -14.52 -4.03
C GLY A 24 16.18 -14.24 -5.15
N GLU A 25 16.41 -15.20 -6.05
CA GLU A 25 17.26 -15.07 -7.23
C GLU A 25 16.44 -14.91 -8.52
N GLY A 26 15.11 -15.07 -8.42
CA GLY A 26 14.19 -14.90 -9.53
C GLY A 26 13.97 -16.18 -10.34
N ASN A 27 14.29 -17.34 -9.77
CA ASN A 27 13.94 -18.62 -10.36
C ASN A 27 12.50 -18.97 -10.00
N ILE A 28 11.74 -19.48 -10.98
CA ILE A 28 10.39 -19.98 -10.78
C ILE A 28 10.40 -21.50 -10.70
N TYR A 29 9.68 -22.03 -9.72
CA TYR A 29 9.49 -23.45 -9.51
C TYR A 29 8.00 -23.79 -9.58
N PHE A 30 7.67 -24.79 -10.39
CA PHE A 30 6.32 -25.36 -10.47
C PHE A 30 6.32 -26.75 -9.84
N SER A 31 5.27 -27.08 -9.07
CA SER A 31 5.06 -28.43 -8.54
C SER A 31 3.56 -28.76 -8.45
N SER A 32 3.23 -30.05 -8.52
CA SER A 32 1.86 -30.56 -8.37
C SER A 32 1.90 -31.85 -7.55
N GLY A 33 1.26 -31.87 -6.37
CA GLY A 33 1.27 -33.03 -5.48
C GLY A 33 2.69 -33.46 -5.10
N SER A 34 3.04 -34.71 -5.42
CA SER A 34 4.37 -35.32 -5.28
C SER A 34 5.21 -35.28 -6.56
N ASP A 35 4.69 -34.72 -7.65
CA ASP A 35 5.41 -34.67 -8.92
C ASP A 35 6.66 -33.79 -8.82
N GLY A 36 7.63 -34.06 -9.71
CA GLY A 36 8.89 -33.34 -9.78
C GLY A 36 8.73 -31.83 -9.90
N THR A 37 9.68 -31.10 -9.34
CA THR A 37 9.73 -29.64 -9.45
C THR A 37 10.37 -29.26 -10.79
N SER A 38 9.70 -28.47 -11.62
CA SER A 38 10.33 -27.87 -12.81
C SER A 38 10.90 -26.49 -12.46
N LEU A 39 12.19 -26.30 -12.79
CA LEU A 39 12.93 -25.06 -12.56
C LEU A 39 13.01 -24.26 -13.85
N SER A 40 12.75 -22.96 -13.77
CA SER A 40 13.01 -22.06 -14.90
C SER A 40 13.48 -20.67 -14.44
N ASN A 41 14.57 -20.19 -15.05
CA ASN A 41 15.15 -18.89 -14.74
C ASN A 41 14.43 -17.81 -15.54
N VAL A 42 13.74 -16.89 -14.86
CA VAL A 42 12.84 -15.91 -15.52
C VAL A 42 13.53 -14.59 -15.77
N PHE A 43 14.51 -14.24 -14.95
CA PHE A 43 15.32 -13.05 -15.16
C PHE A 43 16.60 -13.45 -15.89
N ALA A 44 16.58 -13.28 -17.21
CA ALA A 44 17.67 -13.73 -18.08
C ALA A 44 19.02 -13.05 -17.82
N THR A 45 19.05 -11.92 -17.10
CA THR A 45 20.25 -11.08 -16.97
C THR A 45 20.51 -10.51 -15.56
N SER A 46 19.50 -10.40 -14.68
CA SER A 46 19.68 -9.88 -13.31
C SER A 46 18.44 -10.12 -12.44
N SER A 47 18.64 -10.65 -11.23
CA SER A 47 17.58 -10.79 -10.21
C SER A 47 16.99 -9.42 -9.84
N PRO A 48 15.65 -9.27 -9.79
CA PRO A 48 14.98 -8.02 -9.44
C PRO A 48 15.05 -7.79 -7.93
N LYS A 49 16.25 -7.50 -7.42
CA LYS A 49 16.43 -7.19 -6.00
C LYS A 49 15.82 -5.83 -5.69
N ASN A 50 14.84 -5.81 -4.80
CA ASN A 50 14.14 -4.61 -4.31
C ASN A 50 13.25 -3.91 -5.34
N GLU A 51 12.81 -4.60 -6.39
CA GLU A 51 11.89 -4.05 -7.39
C GLU A 51 10.51 -4.72 -7.31
N MET A 52 9.46 -3.94 -7.55
CA MET A 52 8.11 -4.48 -7.73
C MET A 52 8.02 -5.16 -9.10
N VAL A 53 7.57 -6.42 -9.10
CA VAL A 53 7.43 -7.21 -10.33
C VAL A 53 5.94 -7.45 -10.59
N PHE A 54 5.51 -7.26 -11.84
CA PHE A 54 4.20 -7.73 -12.27
C PHE A 54 4.29 -9.21 -12.60
N LEU A 55 3.60 -10.06 -11.84
CA LEU A 55 3.54 -11.49 -12.07
C LEU A 55 2.13 -11.89 -12.48
N CYS A 56 2.01 -12.49 -13.66
CA CYS A 56 0.80 -13.18 -14.09
C CYS A 56 1.07 -14.68 -14.12
N VAL A 57 0.19 -15.45 -13.48
CA VAL A 57 0.21 -16.91 -13.50
C VAL A 57 -1.06 -17.38 -14.17
N ARG A 58 -0.93 -18.19 -15.22
CA ARG A 58 -2.05 -18.70 -15.99
C ARG A 58 -2.00 -20.21 -16.07
N ILE A 59 -3.17 -20.83 -15.93
CA ILE A 59 -3.35 -22.25 -16.25
C ILE A 59 -3.96 -22.33 -17.64
N GLN A 60 -3.24 -22.96 -18.56
CA GLN A 60 -3.69 -23.18 -19.92
C GLN A 60 -4.33 -24.55 -20.02
N SER A 61 -5.55 -24.63 -20.56
CA SER A 61 -6.31 -25.88 -20.71
C SER A 61 -6.16 -26.47 -22.13
N ASN A 62 -4.93 -26.56 -22.65
CA ASN A 62 -4.66 -27.26 -23.91
C ASN A 62 -4.65 -28.79 -23.68
N GLN A 63 -4.38 -29.59 -24.71
CA GLN A 63 -4.40 -31.07 -24.67
C GLN A 63 -3.63 -31.70 -23.48
N SER A 64 -2.66 -30.97 -22.91
CA SER A 64 -2.08 -31.20 -21.59
C SER A 64 -2.08 -29.88 -20.83
N SER A 65 -2.89 -29.74 -19.77
CA SER A 65 -2.92 -28.47 -19.05
C SER A 65 -1.59 -28.21 -18.33
N TYR A 66 -1.09 -27.00 -18.46
CA TYR A 66 0.16 -26.55 -17.84
C TYR A 66 -0.03 -25.17 -17.21
N ILE A 67 0.86 -24.84 -16.29
CA ILE A 67 0.93 -23.53 -15.65
C ILE A 67 2.00 -22.75 -16.40
N GLU A 68 1.72 -21.49 -16.71
CA GLU A 68 2.73 -20.57 -17.18
C GLU A 68 2.82 -19.36 -16.26
N ALA A 69 4.05 -18.86 -16.12
CA ALA A 69 4.37 -17.63 -15.43
C ALA A 69 4.87 -16.60 -16.44
N ILE A 70 4.31 -15.41 -16.36
CA ILE A 70 4.61 -14.26 -17.22
C ILE A 70 5.02 -13.11 -16.30
N VAL A 71 6.22 -12.61 -16.49
CA VAL A 71 6.78 -11.51 -15.70
C VAL A 71 6.77 -10.24 -16.53
N ASN A 72 6.32 -9.13 -15.95
CA ASN A 72 6.27 -7.80 -16.56
C ASN A 72 5.57 -7.76 -17.94
N ALA A 73 4.59 -8.65 -18.13
CA ALA A 73 3.90 -8.84 -19.41
C ALA A 73 4.85 -9.08 -20.60
N ASP A 74 6.04 -9.66 -20.36
CA ASP A 74 6.92 -10.12 -21.43
C ASP A 74 6.53 -11.53 -21.87
N PHE A 75 5.83 -11.61 -22.99
CA PHE A 75 5.34 -12.86 -23.56
C PHE A 75 6.44 -13.64 -24.30
N GLY A 76 7.61 -13.04 -24.55
CA GLY A 76 8.76 -13.69 -25.17
C GLY A 76 9.59 -14.52 -24.19
N SER A 77 9.47 -14.24 -22.87
CA SER A 77 10.21 -14.93 -21.80
C SER A 77 9.34 -15.86 -20.94
N LYS A 78 8.14 -16.22 -21.42
CA LYS A 78 7.19 -17.13 -20.75
C LYS A 78 7.88 -18.38 -20.23
N LYS A 79 7.59 -18.74 -18.98
CA LYS A 79 8.00 -20.03 -18.41
C LYS A 79 6.82 -20.93 -18.18
N THR A 80 6.91 -22.14 -18.70
CA THR A 80 5.89 -23.17 -18.61
C THR A 80 6.30 -24.25 -17.62
N SER A 81 5.31 -24.88 -17.00
CA SER A 81 5.51 -26.00 -16.10
C SER A 81 5.72 -27.32 -16.88
N ASP A 82 6.39 -27.30 -18.03
CA ASP A 82 6.56 -28.47 -18.90
C ASP A 82 7.10 -29.65 -18.07
N GLY A 83 6.30 -30.72 -17.94
CA GLY A 83 6.57 -31.87 -17.08
C GLY A 83 5.69 -31.99 -15.83
N VAL A 84 5.05 -30.90 -15.39
CA VAL A 84 4.04 -30.88 -14.31
C VAL A 84 2.66 -30.90 -14.95
N LYS A 85 1.95 -32.03 -14.83
CA LYS A 85 0.62 -32.18 -15.41
C LYS A 85 -0.42 -31.55 -14.51
N TYR A 86 -1.13 -30.56 -15.05
CA TYR A 86 -2.34 -30.04 -14.42
C TYR A 86 -3.55 -30.83 -14.96
N GLU A 87 -4.36 -31.38 -14.06
CA GLU A 87 -5.63 -31.99 -14.45
C GLU A 87 -6.74 -30.94 -14.32
N ASN A 88 -7.71 -30.93 -15.23
CA ASN A 88 -8.82 -29.97 -15.18
C ASN A 88 -9.72 -30.29 -13.98
N VAL A 89 -9.47 -29.62 -12.85
CA VAL A 89 -10.06 -29.89 -11.53
C VAL A 89 -10.55 -28.60 -10.89
N GLN A 90 -11.48 -28.72 -9.94
CA GLN A 90 -12.04 -27.59 -9.21
C GLN A 90 -11.03 -27.06 -8.19
N TRP A 91 -10.81 -25.74 -8.20
CA TRP A 91 -10.05 -25.06 -7.14
C TRP A 91 -10.91 -24.99 -5.89
N THR A 92 -10.41 -25.54 -4.78
CA THR A 92 -11.11 -25.52 -3.49
C THR A 92 -10.50 -24.51 -2.53
N GLN A 93 -9.20 -24.24 -2.66
CA GLN A 93 -8.49 -23.26 -1.82
C GLN A 93 -7.36 -22.60 -2.62
N VAL A 94 -7.20 -21.29 -2.47
CA VAL A 94 -6.06 -20.54 -3.01
C VAL A 94 -5.40 -19.78 -1.88
N ILE A 95 -4.12 -20.05 -1.67
CA ILE A 95 -3.29 -19.40 -0.67
C ILE A 95 -2.18 -18.63 -1.38
N VAL A 96 -2.01 -17.38 -0.96
CA VAL A 96 -0.98 -16.49 -1.48
C VAL A 96 0.01 -16.18 -0.36
N GLY A 97 1.29 -16.35 -0.66
CA GLY A 97 2.39 -16.07 0.27
C GLY A 97 2.69 -17.15 1.32
N GLN A 98 1.94 -18.25 1.32
CA GLN A 98 2.21 -19.43 2.13
C GLN A 98 2.02 -20.70 1.30
N ASN A 99 2.47 -21.82 1.85
CA ASN A 99 2.26 -23.14 1.27
C ASN A 99 1.11 -23.86 2.00
N GLN A 100 0.57 -24.91 1.38
CA GLN A 100 -0.40 -25.79 1.99
C GLN A 100 -0.10 -27.27 1.70
N ASN A 101 -0.57 -28.12 2.61
CA ASN A 101 -0.56 -29.56 2.48
C ASN A 101 -1.74 -30.05 1.62
N SER A 102 -1.69 -31.32 1.22
CA SER A 102 -2.76 -31.94 0.42
C SER A 102 -4.09 -32.06 1.16
N ASP A 103 -4.13 -31.84 2.47
CA ASP A 103 -5.34 -31.79 3.28
C ASP A 103 -5.88 -30.36 3.49
N GLY A 104 -5.28 -29.36 2.84
CA GLY A 104 -5.65 -27.94 2.96
C GLY A 104 -5.11 -27.24 4.21
N THR A 105 -4.30 -27.91 5.04
CA THR A 105 -3.64 -27.25 6.18
C THR A 105 -2.47 -26.39 5.72
N ILE A 106 -2.22 -25.27 6.40
CA ILE A 106 -1.10 -24.36 6.10
C ILE A 106 0.22 -25.05 6.41
N ALA A 107 1.15 -25.01 5.46
CA ALA A 107 2.53 -25.43 5.64
C ALA A 107 3.45 -24.21 5.78
N ASN A 108 4.15 -24.11 6.91
CA ASN A 108 5.06 -23.00 7.21
C ASN A 108 6.52 -23.25 6.73
N ASP A 109 6.71 -24.11 5.75
CA ASP A 109 8.04 -24.50 5.26
C ASP A 109 8.73 -23.38 4.47
N THR A 110 7.96 -22.57 3.74
CA THR A 110 8.47 -21.66 2.72
C THR A 110 7.68 -20.35 2.59
N PRO A 111 7.45 -19.61 3.69
CA PRO A 111 6.69 -18.35 3.65
C PRO A 111 7.28 -17.33 2.66
N PHE A 112 6.41 -16.49 2.12
CA PHE A 112 6.77 -15.31 1.34
C PHE A 112 7.02 -14.12 2.28
N TYR A 113 8.15 -13.44 2.07
CA TYR A 113 8.51 -12.22 2.78
C TYR A 113 8.66 -11.09 1.76
N GLY A 114 7.63 -10.25 1.64
CA GLY A 114 7.61 -9.17 0.66
C GLY A 114 6.28 -8.43 0.64
N ARG A 115 6.08 -7.60 -0.39
CA ARG A 115 4.84 -6.86 -0.63
C ARG A 115 4.10 -7.48 -1.81
N ILE A 116 2.78 -7.61 -1.70
CA ILE A 116 1.88 -8.01 -2.79
C ILE A 116 0.83 -6.91 -2.91
N SER A 117 0.60 -6.44 -4.13
CA SER A 117 -0.45 -5.45 -4.44
C SER A 117 -1.14 -5.83 -5.75
N ASN A 118 -2.34 -5.30 -5.98
CA ASN A 118 -3.12 -5.55 -7.18
C ASN A 118 -3.34 -7.05 -7.48
N LEU A 119 -3.54 -7.88 -6.45
CA LEU A 119 -3.88 -9.29 -6.62
C LEU A 119 -5.27 -9.41 -7.24
N ASN A 120 -5.36 -10.06 -8.40
CA ASN A 120 -6.62 -10.24 -9.11
C ASN A 120 -6.64 -11.62 -9.76
N ILE A 121 -7.82 -12.22 -9.88
CA ILE A 121 -8.01 -13.55 -10.48
C ILE A 121 -9.17 -13.48 -11.47
N TRP A 122 -8.92 -14.02 -12.66
CA TRP A 122 -9.87 -14.09 -13.77
C TRP A 122 -10.01 -15.52 -14.26
N PHE A 123 -11.21 -15.84 -14.72
CA PHE A 123 -11.45 -16.86 -15.72
C PHE A 123 -11.04 -16.33 -17.09
N ASN A 124 -10.09 -17.01 -17.73
CA ASN A 124 -9.69 -16.83 -19.13
C ASN A 124 -9.30 -15.38 -19.55
N LEU A 125 -8.19 -14.86 -19.03
CA LEU A 125 -7.65 -13.55 -19.39
C LEU A 125 -6.67 -13.64 -20.60
N PRO A 126 -6.93 -12.95 -21.72
CA PRO A 126 -6.08 -13.01 -22.92
C PRO A 126 -4.83 -12.11 -22.79
N ASP A 127 -3.81 -12.37 -23.63
CA ASP A 127 -2.49 -11.69 -23.59
C ASP A 127 -2.59 -10.15 -23.72
N HIS A 128 -3.49 -9.65 -24.57
CA HIS A 128 -3.68 -8.19 -24.73
C HIS A 128 -4.24 -7.54 -23.45
N GLU A 129 -5.11 -8.22 -22.72
CA GLU A 129 -5.65 -7.70 -21.46
C GLU A 129 -4.59 -7.73 -20.34
N ILE A 130 -3.75 -8.76 -20.31
CA ILE A 130 -2.60 -8.80 -19.38
C ILE A 130 -1.68 -7.59 -19.64
N THR A 131 -1.43 -7.26 -20.91
CA THR A 131 -0.63 -6.09 -21.30
C THR A 131 -1.28 -4.78 -20.85
N ASN A 132 -2.60 -4.64 -21.04
CA ASN A 132 -3.35 -3.47 -20.59
C ASN A 132 -3.24 -3.30 -19.07
N TRP A 133 -3.41 -4.40 -18.32
CA TRP A 133 -3.28 -4.41 -16.86
C TRP A 133 -1.88 -4.03 -16.38
N PHE A 134 -0.83 -4.53 -17.03
CA PHE A 134 0.54 -4.14 -16.74
C PHE A 134 0.78 -2.63 -16.96
N ARG A 135 0.15 -2.04 -17.97
CA ARG A 135 0.18 -0.59 -18.26
C ARG A 135 -0.78 0.24 -17.40
N GLY A 136 -1.46 -0.38 -16.43
CA GLY A 136 -2.44 0.30 -15.57
C GLY A 136 -3.82 0.54 -16.21
N GLN A 137 -4.05 0.06 -17.42
CA GLN A 137 -5.32 0.17 -18.14
C GLN A 137 -6.26 -0.99 -17.76
N LYS A 138 -7.09 -0.78 -16.73
CA LYS A 138 -7.91 -1.82 -16.08
C LYS A 138 -9.30 -1.98 -16.70
N TYR A 139 -9.38 -2.18 -18.01
CA TYR A 139 -10.68 -2.27 -18.73
C TYR A 139 -11.45 -3.55 -18.40
N THR A 140 -10.76 -4.70 -18.33
CA THR A 140 -11.40 -5.98 -18.01
C THR A 140 -11.54 -6.18 -16.52
N THR A 141 -12.77 -6.39 -16.06
CA THR A 141 -13.09 -6.61 -14.64
C THR A 141 -12.78 -8.07 -14.22
N PRO A 142 -12.00 -8.29 -13.14
CA PRO A 142 -11.81 -9.61 -12.56
C PRO A 142 -13.11 -10.28 -12.16
N ASN A 143 -13.27 -11.55 -12.54
CA ASN A 143 -14.49 -12.32 -12.29
C ASN A 143 -14.40 -13.29 -11.09
N ILE A 144 -13.20 -13.57 -10.58
CA ILE A 144 -13.01 -14.42 -9.38
C ILE A 144 -12.61 -13.57 -8.17
N LEU A 145 -11.53 -12.79 -8.29
CA LEU A 145 -11.01 -11.96 -7.19
C LEU A 145 -10.59 -10.61 -7.74
N LYS A 146 -11.10 -9.53 -7.12
CA LYS A 146 -10.80 -8.15 -7.50
C LYS A 146 -10.24 -7.35 -6.34
N TRP A 147 -9.05 -6.79 -6.51
CA TRP A 147 -8.48 -5.80 -5.60
C TRP A 147 -9.03 -4.39 -5.89
N PRO A 148 -9.37 -3.55 -4.88
CA PRO A 148 -9.36 -3.77 -3.43
C PRO A 148 -10.74 -4.24 -2.88
N GLN A 149 -11.66 -4.72 -3.71
CA GLN A 149 -13.05 -5.03 -3.33
C GLN A 149 -13.19 -6.10 -2.23
N LEU A 150 -12.11 -6.81 -1.90
CA LEU A 150 -11.99 -7.67 -0.72
C LEU A 150 -12.18 -6.93 0.63
N GLY A 151 -12.25 -5.59 0.62
CA GLY A 151 -12.44 -4.74 1.81
C GLY A 151 -13.89 -4.52 2.27
N SER A 152 -14.92 -5.08 1.62
CA SER A 152 -16.31 -4.91 2.09
C SER A 152 -17.19 -6.14 1.82
N SER A 153 -17.18 -7.08 2.77
CA SER A 153 -18.17 -8.14 3.05
C SER A 153 -19.01 -8.71 1.89
N LYS A 154 -18.79 -9.98 1.55
CA LYS A 154 -19.80 -11.06 1.52
C LYS A 154 -19.13 -12.41 1.20
N ARG A 155 -19.13 -13.29 2.21
CA ARG A 155 -18.88 -14.75 2.21
C ARG A 155 -17.96 -15.32 1.11
N PHE A 156 -16.69 -15.51 1.46
CA PHE A 156 -15.91 -16.65 1.02
C PHE A 156 -15.43 -17.38 2.29
N GLY A 157 -15.44 -18.73 2.26
CA GLY A 157 -14.87 -19.57 3.31
C GLY A 157 -13.40 -19.25 3.53
N ASP A 158 -12.85 -19.65 4.68
CA ASP A 158 -11.59 -19.21 5.28
C ASP A 158 -10.46 -18.93 4.27
N VAL A 159 -10.43 -17.70 3.74
CA VAL A 159 -9.26 -17.14 3.06
C VAL A 159 -8.35 -16.61 4.15
N HIS A 160 -7.40 -17.45 4.56
CA HIS A 160 -6.29 -17.02 5.39
C HIS A 160 -5.38 -16.11 4.54
N PHE A 161 -5.70 -14.82 4.49
CA PHE A 161 -4.68 -13.81 4.22
C PHE A 161 -3.74 -13.84 5.40
N VAL A 162 -2.70 -14.67 5.35
CA VAL A 162 -1.60 -14.54 6.29
C VAL A 162 -0.86 -13.27 5.90
N LYS A 163 -1.30 -12.16 6.48
CA LYS A 163 -0.47 -10.97 6.66
C LYS A 163 0.71 -11.40 7.52
N VAL A 164 1.75 -11.97 6.91
CA VAL A 164 3.06 -12.07 7.54
C VAL A 164 3.74 -10.73 7.36
N THR A 165 3.33 -9.74 8.16
CA THR A 165 4.28 -8.68 8.50
C THR A 165 5.40 -9.36 9.26
N SER A 166 6.66 -9.09 8.88
CA SER A 166 7.85 -9.50 9.62
C SER A 166 7.68 -9.14 11.10
N ALA A 167 7.55 -10.14 11.97
CA ALA A 167 7.15 -10.00 13.38
C ALA A 167 5.77 -9.30 13.53
N GLU A 168 5.09 -9.53 14.67
CA GLU A 168 4.07 -8.57 15.08
C GLU A 168 4.72 -7.20 15.13
N ARG A 169 4.44 -6.35 14.13
CA ARG A 169 4.69 -4.93 14.23
C ARG A 169 3.77 -4.47 15.35
N GLN A 170 4.30 -4.42 16.57
CA GLN A 170 3.56 -3.91 17.72
C GLN A 170 3.41 -2.41 17.52
N TRP A 171 2.25 -2.07 16.96
CA TRP A 171 1.79 -0.70 16.93
C TRP A 171 1.22 -0.40 18.30
N HIS A 172 1.79 0.58 18.98
CA HIS A 172 1.17 1.12 20.17
C HIS A 172 0.33 2.35 19.80
N ASP A 173 -0.84 2.45 20.41
CA ASP A 173 -1.61 3.69 20.39
C ASP A 173 -0.83 4.74 21.17
N VAL A 174 -0.72 5.94 20.60
CA VAL A 174 -0.01 7.05 21.25
C VAL A 174 -0.89 7.63 22.36
N LEU A 175 -0.31 7.78 23.55
CA LEU A 175 -0.97 8.35 24.72
C LEU A 175 -0.87 9.88 24.74
N ASP A 176 -1.79 10.54 25.42
CA ASP A 176 -1.81 12.01 25.51
C ASP A 176 -0.50 12.61 26.06
N ALA A 177 0.11 11.93 27.04
CA ALA A 177 1.38 12.34 27.65
C ALA A 177 2.59 12.24 26.71
N GLU A 178 2.47 11.46 25.63
CA GLU A 178 3.54 11.27 24.64
C GLU A 178 3.51 12.33 23.53
N VAL A 179 2.44 13.13 23.49
CA VAL A 179 2.18 14.08 22.40
C VAL A 179 2.41 15.52 22.85
N LEU A 180 3.34 16.17 22.16
CA LEU A 180 3.61 17.59 22.29
C LEU A 180 3.30 18.32 20.99
N VAL A 181 2.44 19.33 21.07
CA VAL A 181 1.97 20.11 19.94
C VAL A 181 2.68 21.47 19.95
N LYS A 182 3.21 21.88 18.80
CA LYS A 182 3.77 23.21 18.55
C LYS A 182 3.10 23.79 17.32
N ASP A 183 2.47 24.94 17.44
CA ASP A 183 1.83 25.67 16.37
C ASP A 183 2.53 27.00 16.08
N SER A 184 2.30 27.54 14.89
CA SER A 184 2.69 28.91 14.55
C SER A 184 1.67 29.91 15.09
N LEU A 185 2.03 31.20 15.12
CA LEU A 185 1.25 32.27 15.76
C LEU A 185 -0.23 32.35 15.34
N ASN A 186 -0.55 32.01 14.08
CA ASN A 186 -1.89 32.13 13.52
C ASN A 186 -2.65 30.81 13.49
N VAL A 187 -2.15 29.77 14.16
CA VAL A 187 -2.72 28.43 14.19
C VAL A 187 -3.05 28.09 15.62
N VAL A 188 -4.19 27.45 15.81
CA VAL A 188 -4.55 26.78 17.05
C VAL A 188 -4.65 25.30 16.76
N ALA A 189 -3.89 24.51 17.51
CA ALA A 189 -3.95 23.06 17.46
C ALA A 189 -4.46 22.51 18.80
N ASN A 190 -5.77 22.22 18.84
CA ASN A 190 -6.43 21.70 20.02
C ASN A 190 -6.22 20.19 20.13
N LYS A 191 -5.60 19.75 21.22
CA LYS A 191 -5.41 18.34 21.56
C LYS A 191 -6.55 17.85 22.46
N THR A 192 -7.20 16.78 22.07
CA THR A 192 -8.28 16.11 22.81
C THR A 192 -8.07 14.59 22.83
N VAL A 193 -8.79 13.88 23.70
CA VAL A 193 -8.78 12.42 23.76
C VAL A 193 -10.18 11.89 23.50
N GLU A 194 -10.35 11.10 22.44
CA GLU A 194 -11.62 10.52 22.02
C GLU A 194 -11.64 9.01 22.27
N SER A 195 -12.73 8.50 22.86
CA SER A 195 -12.91 7.06 23.10
C SER A 195 -12.88 6.28 21.77
N GLY A 196 -11.90 5.38 21.62
CA GLY A 196 -11.73 4.53 20.43
C GLY A 196 -10.79 5.08 19.35
N SER A 197 -10.51 6.39 19.34
CA SER A 197 -9.59 7.04 18.38
C SER A 197 -8.27 7.49 19.01
N GLY A 198 -8.18 7.49 20.35
CA GLY A 198 -7.01 7.94 21.09
C GLY A 198 -6.85 9.46 21.08
N VAL A 199 -5.60 9.93 20.98
CA VAL A 199 -5.30 11.36 20.85
C VAL A 199 -5.80 11.88 19.50
N VAL A 200 -6.56 12.97 19.56
CA VAL A 200 -7.08 13.69 18.40
C VAL A 200 -6.56 15.12 18.44
N ILE A 201 -6.15 15.63 17.29
CA ILE A 201 -5.65 17.00 17.15
C ILE A 201 -6.43 17.69 16.05
N GLU A 202 -7.18 18.72 16.43
CA GLU A 202 -7.87 19.59 15.50
C GLU A 202 -7.03 20.86 15.31
N VAL A 203 -6.65 21.10 14.07
CA VAL A 203 -5.74 22.17 13.67
C VAL A 203 -6.55 23.17 12.86
N GLU A 204 -6.56 24.44 13.27
CA GLU A 204 -7.32 25.49 12.63
C GLU A 204 -6.53 26.80 12.59
N ARG A 205 -6.49 27.44 11.41
CA ARG A 205 -6.00 28.81 11.29
C ARG A 205 -6.99 29.79 11.94
N GLN A 206 -6.50 30.69 12.81
CA GLN A 206 -7.33 31.69 13.52
C GLN A 206 -7.38 33.06 12.83
N SER A 207 -6.43 33.38 11.96
CA SER A 207 -6.36 34.66 11.25
C SER A 207 -7.22 34.67 9.99
N PRO A 208 -7.61 35.86 9.47
CA PRO A 208 -8.33 35.96 8.21
C PRO A 208 -7.62 35.21 7.07
N PRO A 209 -8.37 34.73 6.06
CA PRO A 209 -7.82 33.93 4.98
C PRO A 209 -6.65 34.64 4.30
N VAL A 210 -5.53 33.93 4.11
CA VAL A 210 -4.38 34.49 3.40
C VAL A 210 -4.69 34.50 1.91
N SER A 211 -4.78 35.70 1.33
CA SER A 211 -4.90 35.85 -0.12
C SER A 211 -3.55 35.62 -0.78
N CYS A 212 -3.49 34.63 -1.67
CA CYS A 212 -2.35 34.38 -2.52
C CYS A 212 -2.66 34.86 -3.94
N ASN A 213 -2.39 36.13 -4.22
CA ASN A 213 -2.53 36.70 -5.56
C ASN A 213 -1.36 36.24 -6.44
N ASN A 214 -1.45 35.08 -7.10
CA ASN A 214 -0.57 34.53 -8.17
C ASN A 214 0.97 34.62 -7.97
N THR A 215 1.45 35.13 -6.84
CA THR A 215 2.84 35.35 -6.44
C THR A 215 3.02 34.61 -5.14
N ILE A 216 3.10 33.30 -5.30
CA ILE A 216 3.14 32.28 -4.25
C ILE A 216 4.26 32.50 -3.24
N ASP A 217 5.28 33.30 -3.55
CA ASP A 217 6.51 33.41 -2.73
C ASP A 217 6.42 34.33 -1.51
N SER A 218 5.42 35.22 -1.41
CA SER A 218 5.34 36.20 -0.29
C SER A 218 4.36 35.86 0.84
N ALA A 219 3.51 34.85 0.66
CA ALA A 219 2.48 34.50 1.63
C ALA A 219 3.07 33.88 2.90
N THR A 220 2.53 34.30 4.05
CA THR A 220 2.93 33.78 5.37
C THR A 220 2.61 32.29 5.46
N VAL A 221 3.58 31.52 5.92
CA VAL A 221 3.43 30.08 6.10
C VAL A 221 3.13 29.81 7.56
N ASP A 222 2.09 29.03 7.78
CA ASP A 222 1.63 28.62 9.09
C ASP A 222 1.53 27.10 9.15
N GLY A 223 1.60 26.52 10.34
CA GLY A 223 1.54 25.07 10.47
C GLY A 223 1.57 24.59 11.91
N VAL A 224 1.60 23.27 12.04
CA VAL A 224 1.72 22.58 13.33
C VAL A 224 2.73 21.45 13.22
N LEU A 225 3.49 21.25 14.29
CA LEU A 225 4.29 20.06 14.54
C LEU A 225 3.72 19.32 15.75
N ILE A 226 3.35 18.07 15.53
CA ILE A 226 2.84 17.13 16.53
C ILE A 226 3.94 16.13 16.79
N SER A 227 4.72 16.37 17.83
CA SER A 227 5.84 15.51 18.22
C SER A 227 5.35 14.34 19.06
N VAL A 228 5.84 13.14 18.78
CA VAL A 228 5.55 11.92 19.55
C VAL A 228 6.85 11.43 20.19
N SER A 229 6.86 11.32 21.52
CA SER A 229 8.04 10.87 22.27
C SER A 229 8.39 9.40 22.00
N GLY A 230 9.57 8.98 22.47
CA GLY A 230 10.07 7.62 22.32
C GLY A 230 10.96 7.42 21.09
N SER A 231 11.41 6.18 20.89
CA SER A 231 12.35 5.77 19.83
C SER A 231 11.67 4.86 18.81
N TRP A 232 10.52 5.29 18.28
CA TRP A 232 9.78 4.55 17.27
C TRP A 232 10.43 4.61 15.88
N LYS A 233 10.25 3.57 15.07
CA LYS A 233 10.70 3.46 13.68
C LYS A 233 9.72 4.05 12.67
N ARG A 234 8.41 3.93 12.93
CA ARG A 234 7.36 4.47 12.06
C ARG A 234 6.24 5.12 12.86
N ILE A 235 5.62 6.12 12.27
CA ILE A 235 4.37 6.72 12.76
C ILE A 235 3.27 6.45 11.76
N LYS A 236 2.05 6.23 12.25
CA LYS A 236 0.85 5.97 11.49
C LYS A 236 -0.27 6.85 12.01
N TYR A 237 -1.02 7.51 11.14
CA TYR A 237 -2.12 8.38 11.54
C TYR A 237 -3.15 8.53 10.42
N LYS A 238 -4.33 9.02 10.77
CA LYS A 238 -5.38 9.42 9.86
C LYS A 238 -5.49 10.95 9.87
N GLN A 239 -5.58 11.54 8.68
CA GLN A 239 -5.83 12.96 8.49
C GLN A 239 -7.14 13.15 7.73
N THR A 240 -8.00 14.02 8.24
CA THR A 240 -9.29 14.40 7.66
C THR A 240 -9.29 15.90 7.40
N PHE A 241 -9.64 16.28 6.18
CA PHE A 241 -9.72 17.68 5.76
C PHE A 241 -11.15 18.17 6.00
N MET A 242 -11.29 19.16 6.88
CA MET A 242 -12.61 19.63 7.30
C MET A 242 -13.17 20.74 6.38
N GLU A 243 -12.32 21.34 5.55
CA GLU A 243 -12.68 22.41 4.62
C GLU A 243 -11.86 22.37 3.33
N THR A 244 -12.27 23.18 2.35
CA THR A 244 -11.60 23.36 1.05
C THR A 244 -10.29 24.12 1.20
N GLN A 245 -9.20 23.60 0.62
CA GLN A 245 -7.87 24.17 0.73
C GLN A 245 -7.12 24.06 -0.61
N LYS A 246 -6.16 24.97 -0.83
CA LYS A 246 -5.42 25.08 -2.11
C LYS A 246 -3.89 24.99 -1.99
N CYS A 247 -3.32 25.30 -0.83
CA CYS A 247 -1.87 25.38 -0.65
C CYS A 247 -1.48 24.87 0.73
N PHE A 248 -1.27 23.56 0.83
CA PHE A 248 -0.85 22.90 2.06
C PHE A 248 0.21 21.84 1.79
N ALA A 249 0.92 21.43 2.85
CA ALA A 249 1.87 20.34 2.82
C ALA A 249 1.67 19.39 3.99
N ILE A 250 1.83 18.10 3.71
CA ILE A 250 1.45 16.97 4.58
C ILE A 250 2.42 15.79 4.41
N PHE A 251 2.25 14.73 5.19
CA PHE A 251 2.95 13.44 5.02
C PHE A 251 4.48 13.53 5.20
N GLY A 252 4.92 14.30 6.19
CA GLY A 252 6.34 14.41 6.52
C GLY A 252 7.15 15.28 5.55
N SER A 253 6.51 15.80 4.50
CA SER A 253 7.09 16.83 3.67
C SER A 253 7.38 18.09 4.48
N VAL A 254 8.57 18.63 4.26
CA VAL A 254 8.89 20.01 4.63
C VAL A 254 9.16 20.76 3.34
N PRO A 255 8.17 21.52 2.83
CA PRO A 255 8.38 22.33 1.65
C PRO A 255 9.55 23.28 1.81
N THR A 256 10.22 23.63 0.72
CA THR A 256 11.34 24.58 0.72
C THR A 256 10.93 25.92 1.38
N TRP A 257 9.70 26.36 1.15
CA TRP A 257 9.11 27.56 1.76
C TRP A 257 8.75 27.43 3.26
N ALA A 258 8.81 26.24 3.85
CA ALA A 258 8.53 25.97 5.27
C ALA A 258 9.76 25.46 6.05
N SER A 259 10.93 25.35 5.40
CA SER A 259 12.15 24.72 5.94
C SER A 259 12.65 25.30 7.27
N GLY A 260 12.31 26.56 7.57
CA GLY A 260 12.68 27.24 8.82
C GLY A 260 11.67 27.15 9.96
N ILE A 261 10.50 26.54 9.76
CA ILE A 261 9.41 26.53 10.77
C ILE A 261 9.54 25.31 11.68
N PHE A 262 9.43 24.11 11.10
CA PHE A 262 9.48 22.85 11.84
C PHE A 262 10.33 21.83 11.10
N ASN A 263 11.09 21.04 11.86
CA ASN A 263 11.72 19.83 11.37
C ASN A 263 11.01 18.63 12.01
N PRO A 264 10.17 17.89 11.27
CA PRO A 264 9.34 16.84 11.85
C PRO A 264 10.10 15.55 12.12
N GLY A 265 11.39 15.45 11.78
CA GLY A 265 12.20 14.26 12.07
C GLY A 265 11.70 12.98 11.39
N VAL A 266 10.82 13.09 10.40
CA VAL A 266 10.35 11.99 9.54
C VAL A 266 10.94 12.13 8.15
N SER A 267 11.07 10.99 7.46
CA SER A 267 11.51 10.94 6.07
C SER A 267 10.42 11.47 5.16
N ASP A 268 10.82 12.02 4.02
CA ASP A 268 9.88 12.35 2.96
C ASP A 268 9.14 11.08 2.54
N PHE A 269 7.86 11.24 2.21
CA PHE A 269 7.00 10.14 1.81
C PHE A 269 7.54 9.49 0.53
N ASP A 270 7.71 8.17 0.57
CA ASP A 270 8.17 7.37 -0.55
C ASP A 270 7.18 6.21 -0.79
N LEU A 271 6.50 6.20 -1.94
CA LEU A 271 5.53 5.17 -2.29
C LEU A 271 6.08 3.72 -2.22
N ASN A 272 7.39 3.54 -2.37
CA ASN A 272 8.02 2.22 -2.28
C ASN A 272 8.28 1.78 -0.84
N LEU A 273 8.34 2.72 0.11
CA LEU A 273 8.78 2.47 1.49
C LEU A 273 7.74 2.81 2.55
N ASP A 274 6.76 3.63 2.19
CA ASP A 274 5.68 4.15 3.03
C ASP A 274 4.30 3.60 2.61
N GLU A 275 3.28 3.83 3.45
CA GLU A 275 1.95 3.28 3.23
C GLU A 275 0.90 4.40 3.24
N LEU A 276 -0.04 4.32 2.30
CA LEU A 276 -1.21 5.18 2.21
C LEU A 276 -2.48 4.29 2.12
N TRP A 277 -3.56 4.69 2.80
CA TRP A 277 -4.83 3.96 2.75
C TRP A 277 -6.03 4.89 3.01
N LYS A 278 -7.25 4.37 2.79
CA LYS A 278 -8.52 5.11 2.96
C LYS A 278 -8.54 6.44 2.19
N GLU A 279 -8.03 6.41 0.97
CA GLU A 279 -7.95 7.54 0.02
C GLU A 279 -9.32 7.93 -0.56
N GLU A 280 -10.37 7.80 0.25
CA GLU A 280 -11.73 8.12 -0.15
C GLU A 280 -11.76 9.58 -0.61
N TYR A 281 -12.18 9.80 -1.87
CA TYR A 281 -12.29 11.10 -2.52
C TYR A 281 -10.96 11.80 -2.89
N LEU A 282 -9.85 11.08 -2.88
CA LEU A 282 -8.56 11.57 -3.38
C LEU A 282 -8.37 11.39 -4.91
N GLY A 283 -9.46 11.25 -5.69
CA GLY A 283 -9.37 11.29 -7.16
C GLY A 283 -10.72 11.41 -7.89
N PRO A 284 -10.70 12.01 -9.10
CA PRO A 284 -11.26 11.25 -10.23
C PRO A 284 -10.41 11.23 -11.52
N ASN A 285 -9.44 12.12 -11.74
CA ASN A 285 -8.53 12.09 -12.91
C ASN A 285 -7.30 12.99 -12.64
N GLY A 286 -6.14 12.41 -12.29
CA GLY A 286 -4.86 13.10 -12.46
C GLY A 286 -4.10 13.64 -11.25
N ASN A 287 -4.28 13.11 -10.03
CA ASN A 287 -3.30 13.32 -8.95
C ASN A 287 -2.95 11.97 -8.32
N HIS A 288 -1.96 11.28 -8.91
CA HIS A 288 -1.23 10.23 -8.22
C HIS A 288 -0.24 10.86 -7.23
N PHE A 289 0.01 10.20 -6.10
CA PHE A 289 0.82 10.70 -5.00
C PHE A 289 2.32 10.70 -5.34
N ASP A 290 2.83 11.72 -6.05
CA ASP A 290 4.26 11.71 -6.41
C ASP A 290 5.20 12.13 -5.26
N GLY A 291 4.69 12.53 -4.09
CA GLY A 291 5.53 12.92 -2.94
C GLY A 291 6.40 14.17 -3.17
N VAL A 292 6.25 14.87 -4.30
CA VAL A 292 7.11 16.00 -4.71
C VAL A 292 6.58 17.34 -4.21
N ASN A 293 7.22 17.93 -3.22
CA ASN A 293 6.81 19.15 -2.46
C ASN A 293 6.82 20.50 -3.23
N ALA A 294 6.69 20.54 -4.55
CA ALA A 294 7.32 21.62 -5.31
C ALA A 294 6.51 22.92 -5.48
N LEU A 295 5.18 22.93 -5.61
CA LEU A 295 4.49 24.16 -6.06
C LEU A 295 3.09 24.39 -5.47
N CYS A 296 2.84 25.63 -5.07
CA CYS A 296 1.50 26.20 -5.02
C CYS A 296 1.35 26.99 -6.33
N GLY A 297 0.34 26.74 -7.16
CA GLY A 297 0.15 27.31 -8.51
C GLY A 297 -0.88 26.47 -9.28
N ASP A 298 -1.29 26.81 -10.51
CA ASP A 298 -2.42 26.18 -11.25
C ASP A 298 -2.38 24.63 -11.35
N GLU A 299 -1.26 24.01 -10.99
CA GLU A 299 -1.06 22.57 -10.74
C GLU A 299 -0.94 22.28 -9.22
N HIS A 300 -1.91 22.77 -8.44
CA HIS A 300 -1.84 22.84 -6.99
C HIS A 300 -1.65 21.47 -6.33
N PHE A 301 -0.84 21.45 -5.25
CA PHE A 301 -1.00 20.47 -4.18
C PHE A 301 -2.46 20.48 -3.70
N TRP A 302 -3.19 19.45 -4.09
CA TRP A 302 -4.49 19.05 -3.55
C TRP A 302 -5.51 20.20 -3.42
N MET A 303 -6.38 20.36 -4.41
CA MET A 303 -7.59 21.16 -4.20
C MET A 303 -8.67 20.30 -3.54
N VAL A 304 -8.91 20.52 -2.25
CA VAL A 304 -10.07 19.91 -1.58
C VAL A 304 -11.31 20.68 -1.99
N ASN A 305 -12.22 20.09 -2.76
CA ASN A 305 -13.44 20.78 -3.21
C ASN A 305 -14.70 20.43 -2.40
N GLN A 306 -14.57 19.52 -1.42
CA GLN A 306 -15.68 19.08 -0.57
C GLN A 306 -15.22 19.02 0.90
N PRO A 307 -15.94 19.67 1.84
CA PRO A 307 -15.61 19.61 3.27
C PRO A 307 -15.83 18.20 3.83
N ASN A 308 -15.15 17.88 4.94
CA ASN A 308 -15.30 16.64 5.71
C ASN A 308 -15.03 15.31 4.97
N THR A 309 -14.42 15.36 3.79
CA THR A 309 -14.51 14.23 2.85
C THR A 309 -13.17 13.74 2.29
N PRO A 310 -12.11 14.55 2.07
CA PRO A 310 -10.82 13.95 1.84
C PRO A 310 -10.33 13.37 3.17
N VAL A 311 -10.03 12.08 3.14
CA VAL A 311 -9.42 11.36 4.24
C VAL A 311 -8.19 10.66 3.68
N ALA A 312 -7.09 10.71 4.42
CA ALA A 312 -5.89 9.95 4.10
C ALA A 312 -5.35 9.31 5.37
N GLY A 313 -5.15 8.00 5.35
CA GLY A 313 -4.37 7.30 6.35
C GLY A 313 -2.94 7.11 5.86
N VAL A 314 -1.94 7.48 6.66
CA VAL A 314 -0.52 7.49 6.23
C VAL A 314 0.37 6.82 7.26
N SER A 315 1.38 6.07 6.80
CA SER A 315 2.48 5.58 7.62
C SER A 315 3.82 6.09 7.11
N LEU A 316 4.56 6.81 7.96
CA LEU A 316 5.83 7.46 7.64
C LEU A 316 6.99 6.85 8.42
N ARG A 317 8.18 6.87 7.82
CA ARG A 317 9.45 6.48 8.47
C ARG A 317 10.01 7.62 9.29
N ARG A 318 10.61 7.30 10.44
CA ARG A 318 11.45 8.23 11.18
C ARG A 318 12.81 8.42 10.49
N LYS A 319 13.36 9.63 10.50
CA LYS A 319 14.75 9.88 10.13
C LYS A 319 15.69 9.35 11.23
N SER A 320 16.78 8.70 10.82
CA SER A 320 17.82 8.26 11.76
C SER A 320 18.43 9.46 12.48
N GLY A 321 18.65 9.34 13.80
CA GLY A 321 19.31 10.38 14.62
C GLY A 321 18.45 11.59 14.99
N GLY A 322 17.15 11.62 14.67
CA GLY A 322 16.25 12.70 15.08
C GLY A 322 15.87 12.62 16.57
N LEU A 323 16.19 13.66 17.35
CA LEU A 323 15.80 13.79 18.77
C LEU A 323 14.29 14.00 18.94
N THR A 324 13.66 14.64 17.97
CA THR A 324 12.21 14.85 17.91
C THR A 324 11.72 14.33 16.57
N ALA A 325 10.63 13.57 16.60
CA ALA A 325 9.98 13.09 15.40
C ALA A 325 8.47 13.17 15.56
N GLY A 326 7.75 13.40 14.48
CA GLY A 326 6.32 13.65 14.55
C GLY A 326 5.66 13.94 13.22
N ILE A 327 4.41 14.38 13.31
CA ILE A 327 3.57 14.75 12.18
C ILE A 327 3.67 16.26 12.01
N SER A 328 3.96 16.73 10.81
CA SER A 328 3.83 18.16 10.46
C SER A 328 2.79 18.36 9.38
N THR A 329 2.01 19.42 9.53
CA THR A 329 1.15 19.94 8.47
C THR A 329 1.37 21.45 8.34
N PHE A 330 1.38 21.94 7.11
CA PHE A 330 1.60 23.33 6.80
C PHE A 330 0.50 23.85 5.88
N GLY A 331 0.14 25.12 6.03
CA GLY A 331 -0.75 25.83 5.14
C GLY A 331 -0.19 27.21 4.80
N LYS A 332 -0.28 27.59 3.53
CA LYS A 332 0.26 28.85 3.00
C LYS A 332 -0.80 29.82 2.50
N CYS A 333 -1.89 29.30 1.92
CA CYS A 333 -2.94 30.12 1.31
C CYS A 333 -4.33 29.67 1.76
N GLY A 334 -5.22 30.64 1.93
CA GLY A 334 -6.60 30.42 2.37
C GLY A 334 -6.73 30.15 3.87
N MET A 335 -7.84 29.53 4.23
CA MET A 335 -8.04 28.91 5.55
C MET A 335 -7.58 27.46 5.47
N PHE A 336 -7.18 26.90 6.62
CA PHE A 336 -7.04 25.47 6.75
C PHE A 336 -7.57 24.96 8.09
N LYS A 337 -8.27 23.84 8.00
CA LYS A 337 -8.80 23.07 9.12
C LYS A 337 -8.62 21.56 8.87
N PHE A 338 -7.90 20.91 9.78
CA PHE A 338 -7.61 19.48 9.72
C PHE A 338 -7.96 18.80 11.03
N LYS A 339 -8.35 17.53 10.95
CA LYS A 339 -8.40 16.62 12.09
C LYS A 339 -7.37 15.51 11.88
N ILE A 340 -6.49 15.33 12.86
CA ILE A 340 -5.50 14.25 12.92
C ILE A 340 -5.93 13.29 14.03
N SER A 341 -6.06 12.01 13.71
CA SER A 341 -6.54 10.97 14.62
C SER A 341 -5.85 9.63 14.35
N ASP A 342 -6.21 8.59 15.12
CA ASP A 342 -5.68 7.23 14.96
C ASP A 342 -4.13 7.18 14.99
N ILE A 343 -3.52 8.01 15.83
CA ILE A 343 -2.05 8.13 15.90
C ILE A 343 -1.49 6.91 16.61
N ARG A 344 -0.63 6.19 15.90
CA ARG A 344 0.07 4.99 16.37
C ARG A 344 1.52 5.06 15.96
N VAL A 345 2.40 4.47 16.74
CA VAL A 345 3.79 4.32 16.32
C VAL A 345 4.23 2.87 16.46
N LEU A 346 5.23 2.52 15.66
CA LEU A 346 5.85 1.21 15.59
C LEU A 346 7.24 1.31 16.17
N GLU A 347 7.53 0.51 17.20
CA GLU A 347 8.83 0.47 17.87
C GLU A 347 9.99 -0.10 17.03
#